data_AF-A0A2T7DWG1-F1
#
_entry.id   AF-A0A2T7DWG1-F1
#
_cell.length_a   1.000
_cell.length_b   1.000
_cell.length_c   1.000
_cell.angle_alpha   90.00
_cell.angle_beta   90.00
_cell.angle_gamma   90.00
#
_symmetry.space_group_name_H-M   'P 1'
#
loop_
_entity.id
_entity.type
_entity.pdbx_description
1 polymer ?
#
loop_
_entity_poly.entity_id
_entity_poly.type
_entity_poly.pdbx_seq_one_letter_code
_entity_poly.pdbx_strand_id
1 'polypeptide(L)' 'MGKIYKQLNILDKAVFCFGIALDLKPPAADLAIIKSAMEKVHLPDELMDDDL' A
#
# COMPACT_ATOMS: atom_id res chain seq x y z
N MET A 1 7.69 0.09 3.09
CA MET A 1 7.12 0.10 4.47
C MET A 1 5.64 -0.26 4.50
N GLY A 2 4.76 0.43 3.76
CA GLY A 2 3.31 0.14 3.77
C GLY A 2 2.94 -1.34 3.52
N LYS A 3 3.48 -1.94 2.44
CA LYS A 3 3.33 -3.39 2.15
C LYS A 3 3.77 -4.31 3.30
N ILE A 4 4.90 -4.00 3.95
CA ILE A 4 5.43 -4.81 5.08
C ILE A 4 4.50 -4.70 6.29
N TYR A 5 4.03 -3.51 6.63
CA TYR A 5 3.07 -3.34 7.73
C TYR A 5 1.75 -4.04 7.45
N LYS A 6 1.31 -4.06 6.18
CA LYS A 6 0.14 -4.84 5.77
C LYS A 6 0.34 -6.33 6.03
N GLN A 7 1.48 -6.90 5.59
CA GLN A 7 1.81 -8.32 5.82
C GLN A 7 1.89 -8.69 7.31
N LEU A 8 2.27 -7.74 8.16
CA LEU A 8 2.28 -7.91 9.61
C LEU A 8 0.91 -7.66 10.26
N ASN A 9 -0.14 -7.44 9.46
CA ASN A 9 -1.49 -7.09 9.88
C ASN A 9 -1.58 -5.81 10.73
N ILE A 10 -0.64 -4.87 10.54
CA ILE A 10 -0.59 -3.57 11.21
C ILE A 10 -1.13 -2.49 10.25
N LEU A 11 -2.44 -2.53 10.00
CA LEU A 11 -3.09 -1.77 8.92
C LEU A 11 -2.98 -0.25 9.09
N ASP A 12 -3.08 0.27 10.32
CA ASP A 12 -2.95 1.70 10.60
C ASP A 12 -1.61 2.25 10.13
N LYS A 13 -0.52 1.52 10.40
CA LYS A 13 0.82 1.90 9.96
C LYS A 13 0.99 1.74 8.45
N ALA A 14 0.32 0.74 7.85
CA ALA A 14 0.33 0.56 6.41
C ALA A 14 -0.30 1.76 5.69
N VAL A 15 -1.52 2.15 6.09
CA VAL A 15 -2.24 3.32 5.56
C VAL A 15 -1.43 4.59 5.77
N PHE A 16 -0.86 4.79 6.97
CA PHE A 16 -0.02 5.95 7.26
C PHE A 16 1.19 6.04 6.33
N CYS A 17 1.91 4.95 6.11
CA CYS A 17 3.05 4.93 5.20
C CYS A 17 2.65 5.18 3.74
N PHE A 18 1.50 4.68 3.30
CA PHE A 18 1.00 4.96 1.95
C PHE A 18 0.60 6.42 1.79
N GLY A 19 -0.06 7.02 2.80
CA GLY A 19 -0.38 8.46 2.82
C GLY A 19 0.87 9.33 2.66
N ILE A 20 1.92 9.05 3.45
CA ILE A 20 3.21 9.75 3.30
C ILE A 20 3.77 9.59 1.87
N ALA A 21 3.70 8.38 1.31
CA ALA A 21 4.20 8.14 -0.04
C ALA A 21 3.44 8.95 -1.10
N LEU A 22 2.12 9.16 -0.93
CA LEU A 22 1.32 10.03 -1.78
C LEU A 22 1.69 11.51 -1.63
N ASP A 23 1.93 11.97 -0.39
CA ASP A 23 2.28 13.36 -0.09
C ASP A 23 3.62 13.78 -0.71
N LEU A 24 4.52 12.81 -0.94
CA LEU A 24 5.79 13.02 -1.65
C LEU A 24 5.61 13.23 -3.16
N LYS A 25 4.38 13.21 -3.68
CA LYS A 25 4.04 13.39 -5.10
C LYS A 25 4.82 12.43 -6.00
N PRO A 26 4.60 11.12 -5.84
CA PRO A 26 5.33 10.12 -6.61
C PRO A 26 4.94 10.21 -8.10
N PRO A 27 5.78 9.66 -9.00
CA PRO A 27 5.44 9.53 -10.41
C PRO A 27 4.10 8.83 -10.63
N ALA A 28 3.46 9.06 -11.77
CA ALA A 28 2.13 8.51 -12.05
C ALA A 28 2.03 6.97 -11.93
N ALA A 29 3.10 6.26 -12.29
CA ALA A 29 3.16 4.80 -12.15
C ALA A 29 3.09 4.39 -10.67
N ASP A 30 3.97 4.94 -9.84
CA ASP A 30 4.02 4.67 -8.41
C ASP A 30 2.76 5.15 -7.68
N LEU A 31 2.18 6.27 -8.12
CA LEU A 31 0.91 6.79 -7.61
C LEU A 31 -0.22 5.77 -7.76
N ALA A 32 -0.32 5.13 -8.93
CA ALA A 32 -1.32 4.10 -9.18
C ALA A 32 -1.10 2.86 -8.29
N ILE A 33 0.16 2.45 -8.14
CA ILE A 33 0.54 1.31 -7.28
C ILE A 33 0.20 1.58 -5.82
N ILE A 34 0.54 2.76 -5.30
CA ILE A 34 0.29 3.14 -3.90
C ILE A 34 -1.22 3.21 -3.62
N LYS A 35 -2.02 3.78 -4.53
CA LYS A 35 -3.49 3.83 -4.39
C LYS A 35 -4.12 2.44 -4.41
N SER A 36 -3.70 1.58 -5.35
CA SER A 36 -4.13 0.18 -5.41
C SER A 36 -3.79 -0.56 -4.10
N ALA A 37 -2.58 -0.37 -3.58
CA ALA A 37 -2.17 -0.97 -2.31
C ALA A 37 -2.97 -0.44 -1.10
N MET A 38 -3.37 0.83 -1.10
CA MET A 38 -4.26 1.40 -0.08
C MET A 38 -5.67 0.84 -0.13
N GLU A 39 -6.27 0.73 -1.32
CA GLU A 39 -7.61 0.15 -1.49
C GLU A 39 -7.63 -1.31 -1.03
N LYS A 40 -6.55 -2.04 -1.33
CA LYS A 40 -6.38 -3.44 -0.93
C LYS A 40 -5.88 -3.62 0.51
N VAL A 41 -5.61 -2.56 1.27
CA VAL A 41 -4.98 -2.68 2.61
C VAL A 41 -5.83 -3.47 3.61
N HIS A 42 -7.16 -3.42 3.47
CA HIS A 42 -8.11 -4.15 4.30
C HIS A 42 -8.46 -5.55 3.74
N LEU A 43 -7.97 -5.88 2.54
CA LEU A 43 -8.19 -7.19 1.95
C LEU A 43 -7.17 -8.19 2.50
N PRO A 44 -7.60 -9.43 2.80
CA PRO A 44 -6.69 -10.51 3.16
C PRO A 44 -5.58 -10.68 2.12
N ASP A 45 -4.37 -11.00 2.59
CA ASP A 45 -3.19 -11.15 1.74
C ASP A 45 -3.30 -12.27 0.70
N GLU A 46 -4.22 -13.24 0.87
CA GLU A 46 -4.52 -14.33 -0.08
C GLU A 46 -4.96 -13.84 -1.47
N LEU A 47 -5.22 -12.53 -1.65
CA LEU A 47 -5.64 -11.90 -2.91
C LEU A 47 -4.58 -10.98 -3.53
N MET A 48 -3.37 -10.90 -2.94
CA MET A 48 -2.28 -10.09 -3.49
C MET A 48 -1.32 -10.97 -4.29
N ASP A 49 -1.79 -11.52 -5.40
CA ASP A 49 -0.89 -12.03 -6.43
C ASP A 49 -0.05 -10.85 -6.98
N ASP A 50 1.26 -11.08 -7.03
CA ASP A 50 2.31 -10.13 -7.36
C ASP A 50 2.06 -9.38 -8.69
N ASP A 51 1.75 -8.08 -8.60
CA ASP A 51 2.09 -7.13 -9.65
C ASP A 51 3.60 -6.84 -9.53
N LEU A 52 4.41 -7.68 -10.19
CA LEU A 52 5.85 -7.50 -10.41
C LEU A 52 6.11 -6.46 -11.52
#